data_AF-A0AAF1A157-F1
#
_entry.id   AF-A0AAF1A157-F1
#
_cell.length_a   1.000
_cell.length_b   1.000
_cell.length_c   1.000
_cell.angle_alpha   90.00
_cell.angle_beta   90.00
_cell.angle_gamma   90.00
#
_symmetry.space_group_name_H-M   'P 1'
#
loop_
_entity.id
_entity.type
_entity.pdbx_description
1 polymer ?
#
loop_
_entity_poly.entity_id
_entity_poly.type
_entity_poly.pdbx_seq_one_letter_code
_entity_poly.pdbx_strand_id
1 'polypeptide(L)'
;MVNITNKTWRVQWELAEQYDELQQALMKIEAIIQHTFREGNKMADYMANLAIDNDEKQIFRSFQQIPPFEKKIINIEKAQIPSLRIRTKRIQNRGINRGVSLHIGDQLQA
;
A
#
# COMPACT_ATOMS: atom_id res chain seq x y z
N MET A 1 -12.26 -11.15 -4.15
CA MET A 1 -11.67 -12.46 -4.49
C MET A 1 -11.87 -13.48 -3.37
N VAL A 2 -11.20 -13.37 -2.21
CA VAL A 2 -11.36 -14.34 -1.09
C VAL A 2 -12.83 -14.65 -0.75
N ASN A 3 -13.67 -13.62 -0.62
CA ASN A 3 -15.11 -13.79 -0.34
C ASN A 3 -15.88 -14.51 -1.46
N ILE A 4 -15.47 -14.30 -2.72
CA ILE A 4 -16.09 -14.95 -3.88
C ILE A 4 -15.68 -16.43 -3.91
N THR A 5 -14.39 -16.73 -3.69
CA THR A 5 -13.89 -18.10 -3.57
C THR A 5 -14.53 -18.85 -2.41
N ASN A 6 -14.73 -18.18 -1.28
CA ASN A 6 -15.43 -18.74 -0.11
C ASN A 6 -16.96 -18.83 -0.30
N LYS A 7 -17.47 -18.51 -1.49
CA LYS A 7 -18.90 -18.51 -1.86
C LYS A 7 -19.77 -17.60 -0.97
N THR A 8 -19.16 -16.65 -0.26
CA THR A 8 -19.91 -15.67 0.53
C THR A 8 -20.49 -14.59 -0.35
N TRP A 9 -19.83 -14.25 -1.46
CA TRP A 9 -20.30 -13.28 -2.46
C TRP A 9 -20.57 -13.93 -3.82
N ARG A 10 -21.60 -13.44 -4.52
CA ARG A 10 -21.89 -13.85 -5.90
C ARG A 10 -20.92 -13.19 -6.87
N VAL A 11 -20.49 -13.94 -7.88
CA VAL A 11 -19.68 -13.44 -8.99
C VAL A 11 -20.56 -12.55 -9.88
N GLN A 12 -20.07 -11.37 -10.24
CA GLN A 12 -20.72 -10.52 -11.24
C GLN A 12 -20.47 -11.10 -12.64
N TRP A 13 -21.43 -10.96 -13.55
CA TRP A 13 -21.36 -11.55 -14.89
C TRP A 13 -20.13 -11.10 -15.68
N GLU A 14 -19.68 -9.85 -15.51
CA GLU A 14 -18.46 -9.28 -16.13
C GLU A 14 -17.17 -9.98 -15.69
N LEU A 15 -17.19 -10.67 -14.55
CA LEU A 15 -16.05 -11.35 -13.95
C LEU A 15 -16.17 -12.88 -14.00
N ALA A 16 -17.23 -13.39 -14.63
CA ALA A 16 -17.54 -14.82 -14.59
C ALA A 16 -16.48 -15.65 -15.32
N GLU A 17 -16.04 -15.19 -16.49
CA GLU A 17 -15.03 -15.88 -17.30
C GLU A 17 -13.68 -15.94 -16.57
N GLN A 18 -13.19 -14.81 -16.05
CA GLN A 18 -11.92 -14.79 -15.32
C GLN A 18 -11.99 -15.61 -14.02
N TYR A 19 -13.17 -15.68 -13.39
CA TYR A 19 -13.36 -16.50 -12.20
C TYR A 19 -13.32 -18.00 -12.52
N ASP A 20 -13.90 -18.43 -13.63
CA ASP A 20 -13.88 -19.83 -14.06
C ASP A 20 -12.47 -20.29 -14.43
N GLU A 21 -11.69 -19.46 -15.13
CA GLU A 21 -10.27 -19.73 -15.41
C GLU A 21 -9.47 -19.89 -14.11
N LEU A 22 -9.70 -18.98 -13.15
CA LEU A 22 -9.07 -19.05 -11.84
C LEU A 22 -9.45 -20.33 -11.10
N GLN A 23 -10.73 -20.72 -11.09
CA GLN A 23 -11.17 -21.97 -10.47
C GLN A 23 -10.50 -23.19 -11.09
N GLN A 24 -10.41 -23.25 -12.42
CA GLN A 24 -9.71 -24.33 -13.11
C GLN A 24 -8.22 -24.37 -12.75
N ALA A 25 -7.57 -23.20 -12.61
CA ALA A 25 -6.18 -23.14 -12.18
C ALA A 25 -6.02 -23.64 -10.74
N LEU A 26 -6.88 -23.20 -9.82
CA LEU A 26 -6.88 -23.63 -8.41
C LEU A 26 -7.16 -25.13 -8.25
N MET A 27 -7.95 -25.75 -9.13
CA MET A 27 -8.15 -27.20 -9.11
C MET A 27 -6.91 -28.00 -9.50
N LYS A 28 -5.99 -27.38 -10.27
CA LYS A 28 -4.75 -28.03 -10.74
C LYS A 28 -3.60 -27.91 -9.75
N ILE A 29 -3.71 -27.05 -8.73
CA ILE A 29 -2.65 -26.76 -7.78
C ILE A 29 -3.16 -26.79 -6.34
N GLU A 30 -2.36 -27.27 -5.39
CA GLU A 30 -2.66 -27.07 -3.98
C GLU A 30 -2.31 -25.64 -3.58
N ALA A 31 -3.29 -24.73 -3.65
CA ALA A 31 -3.12 -23.32 -3.29
C ALA A 31 -4.14 -22.87 -2.24
N ILE A 32 -3.70 -21.98 -1.35
CA ILE A 32 -4.54 -21.33 -0.35
C ILE A 32 -4.75 -19.88 -0.76
N ILE A 33 -6.01 -19.46 -0.85
CA ILE A 33 -6.36 -18.06 -1.10
C ILE A 33 -6.59 -17.37 0.25
N GLN A 34 -5.78 -16.36 0.52
CA GLN A 34 -5.86 -15.55 1.73
C GLN A 34 -5.94 -14.06 1.40
N HIS A 35 -6.59 -13.31 2.29
CA HIS A 35 -6.61 -11.86 2.19
C HIS A 35 -5.31 -11.31 2.78
N THR A 36 -4.60 -10.48 2.00
CA THR A 36 -3.40 -9.76 2.45
C THR A 36 -3.64 -8.26 2.32
N PHE A 37 -3.17 -7.49 3.31
CA PHE A 37 -3.18 -6.03 3.24
C PHE A 37 -2.32 -5.54 2.07
N ARG A 38 -2.70 -4.40 1.47
CA ARG A 38 -1.99 -3.82 0.32
C ARG A 38 -0.50 -3.61 0.61
N GLU A 39 -0.17 -3.23 1.85
CA GLU A 39 1.19 -3.02 2.30
C GLU A 39 2.04 -4.30 2.35
N GLY A 40 1.41 -5.47 2.52
CA GLY A 40 2.05 -6.78 2.45
C GLY A 40 2.14 -7.33 1.02
N ASN A 41 1.47 -6.70 0.05
CA ASN A 41 1.41 -7.13 -1.34
C ASN A 41 2.06 -6.12 -2.31
N LYS A 42 3.10 -5.41 -1.84
CA LYS A 42 3.71 -4.31 -2.59
C LYS A 42 4.33 -4.72 -3.91
N MET A 43 4.87 -5.93 -4.02
CA MET A 43 5.48 -6.40 -5.26
C MET A 43 4.43 -6.61 -6.35
N ALA A 44 3.31 -7.27 -6.03
CA ALA A 44 2.23 -7.46 -6.98
C ALA A 44 1.53 -6.13 -7.32
N ASP A 45 1.33 -5.23 -6.32
CA ASP A 45 0.80 -3.88 -6.56
C ASP A 45 1.69 -3.10 -7.52
N TYR A 46 3.01 -3.17 -7.33
CA TYR A 46 3.97 -2.55 -8.23
C TYR A 46 3.90 -3.13 -9.65
N MET A 47 3.91 -4.47 -9.80
CA MET A 47 3.82 -5.11 -11.11
C MET A 47 2.52 -4.75 -11.85
N ALA A 48 1.40 -4.69 -11.13
CA ALA A 48 0.13 -4.29 -11.72
C ALA A 48 0.15 -2.83 -12.19
N ASN A 49 0.69 -1.91 -11.39
CA ASN A 49 0.83 -0.51 -11.81
C ASN A 49 1.79 -0.38 -13.00
N LEU A 50 2.92 -1.10 -12.99
CA LEU A 50 3.86 -1.10 -14.09
C LEU A 50 3.20 -1.57 -15.40
N ALA A 51 2.37 -2.61 -15.35
CA ALA A 51 1.65 -3.11 -16.52
C ALA A 51 0.51 -2.19 -16.98
N ILE A 52 -0.04 -1.35 -16.09
CA ILE A 52 -1.03 -0.31 -16.45
C ILE A 52 -0.33 0.89 -17.09
N ASP A 53 0.83 1.28 -16.56
CA ASP A 53 1.59 2.45 -17.01
C ASP A 53 2.36 2.18 -18.32
N ASN A 54 2.57 0.91 -18.69
CA ASN A 54 3.32 0.51 -19.88
C ASN A 54 2.49 -0.44 -20.74
N ASP A 55 2.21 -0.04 -21.97
CA ASP A 55 1.52 -0.88 -22.96
C ASP A 55 2.37 -2.07 -23.44
N GLU A 56 3.70 -2.01 -23.20
CA GLU A 56 4.63 -3.06 -23.60
C GLU A 56 4.92 -4.07 -22.49
N LYS A 57 4.99 -5.35 -22.88
CA LYS A 57 5.36 -6.44 -21.98
C LYS A 57 6.83 -6.32 -21.55
N GLN A 58 7.05 -5.91 -20.30
CA GLN A 58 8.39 -5.89 -19.71
C GLN A 58 8.75 -7.27 -19.14
N ILE A 59 9.89 -7.82 -19.59
CA ILE A 59 10.40 -9.11 -19.12
C ILE A 59 11.82 -8.92 -18.60
N PHE A 60 12.00 -9.14 -17.30
CA PHE A 60 13.31 -9.15 -16.66
C PHE A 60 13.74 -10.60 -16.44
N ARG A 61 14.84 -11.02 -17.07
CA ARG A 61 15.37 -12.39 -16.95
C ARG A 61 16.43 -12.54 -15.86
N SER A 62 16.96 -11.42 -15.36
CA SER A 62 17.93 -11.41 -14.27
C SER A 62 17.66 -10.29 -13.29
N PHE A 63 18.05 -10.51 -12.03
CA PHE A 63 17.89 -9.50 -10.98
C PHE A 63 18.64 -8.21 -11.33
N GLN A 64 19.75 -8.29 -12.06
CA GLN A 64 20.55 -7.13 -12.44
C GLN A 64 19.80 -6.19 -13.39
N GLN A 65 18.93 -6.73 -14.25
CA GLN A 65 18.13 -5.96 -15.22
C GLN A 65 16.99 -5.16 -14.57
N ILE A 66 16.63 -5.51 -13.34
CA ILE A 66 15.52 -4.88 -12.62
C ILE A 66 15.94 -3.45 -12.16
N PRO A 67 15.10 -2.42 -12.36
CA PRO A 67 15.36 -1.07 -11.87
C PRO A 67 15.61 -1.02 -10.34
N PRO A 68 16.41 -0.06 -9.84
CA PRO A 68 16.77 0.02 -8.41
C PRO A 68 15.59 0.11 -7.45
N PHE A 69 14.51 0.80 -7.85
CA PHE A 69 13.30 0.94 -7.03
C PHE A 69 12.61 -0.41 -6.80
N GLU A 70 12.50 -1.22 -7.85
CA GLU A 70 11.87 -2.54 -7.82
C GLU A 70 12.71 -3.54 -7.00
N LYS A 71 14.04 -3.50 -7.18
CA LYS A 71 14.98 -4.27 -6.36
C LYS A 71 14.78 -4.01 -4.87
N LYS A 72 14.52 -2.75 -4.49
CA LYS A 72 14.25 -2.38 -3.09
C LYS A 72 12.97 -3.05 -2.58
N ILE A 73 11.91 -3.11 -3.38
CA ILE A 73 10.66 -3.79 -3.00
C ILE A 73 10.91 -5.28 -2.78
N ILE A 74 11.60 -5.94 -3.72
CA ILE A 74 11.97 -7.36 -3.61
C ILE A 74 12.81 -7.62 -2.35
N ASN A 75 13.79 -6.76 -2.06
CA ASN A 75 14.65 -6.94 -0.90
C ASN A 75 13.89 -6.77 0.43
N ILE A 76 12.97 -5.81 0.51
CA ILE A 76 12.10 -5.61 1.68
C ILE A 76 11.20 -6.83 1.90
N GLU A 77 10.63 -7.36 0.81
CA GLU A 77 9.78 -8.56 0.85
C GLU A 77 10.57 -9.80 1.28
N LYS A 78 11.77 -10.02 0.71
CA LYS A 78 12.66 -11.12 1.11
C LYS A 78 13.10 -11.02 2.56
N ALA A 79 13.33 -9.80 3.06
CA ALA A 79 13.66 -9.56 4.45
C ALA A 79 12.46 -9.70 5.40
N GLN A 80 11.24 -9.96 4.88
CA GLN A 80 9.99 -10.06 5.65
C GLN A 80 9.74 -8.84 6.53
N ILE A 81 10.19 -7.66 6.09
CA ILE A 81 10.03 -6.43 6.85
C ILE A 81 8.60 -5.91 6.61
N PRO A 82 7.77 -5.79 7.66
CA PRO A 82 6.42 -5.30 7.52
C PRO A 82 6.47 -3.86 7.03
N SER A 83 5.79 -3.60 5.92
CA SER A 83 5.66 -2.25 5.42
C SER A 83 4.41 -1.64 6.06
N LEU A 84 4.56 -0.55 6.84
CA LEU A 84 3.45 0.10 7.53
C LEU A 84 3.11 1.40 6.83
N ARG A 85 1.83 1.60 6.49
CA ARG A 85 1.34 2.88 6.00
C ARG A 85 1.05 3.81 7.17
N ILE A 86 1.97 4.72 7.45
CA ILE A 86 1.78 5.74 8.48
C ILE A 86 1.06 6.93 7.85
N ARG A 87 -0.15 7.25 8.35
CA ARG A 87 -0.85 8.51 8.04
C ARG A 87 -0.64 9.49 9.18
N THR A 88 0.26 10.45 9.01
CA THR A 88 0.49 11.49 10.02
C THR A 88 -0.66 12.49 9.98
N LYS A 89 -1.43 12.62 11.07
CA LYS A 89 -2.36 13.74 11.24
C LYS A 89 -1.56 14.98 11.61
N ARG A 90 -1.75 16.09 10.88
CA ARG A 90 -1.20 17.39 11.29
C ARG A 90 -1.95 17.85 12.54
N ILE A 91 -1.27 17.90 13.68
CA ILE A 91 -1.81 18.52 14.89
C ILE A 91 -1.70 20.04 14.69
N GLN A 92 -2.84 20.71 14.47
CA GLN A 92 -2.88 22.17 14.55
C GLN A 92 -2.95 22.56 16.03
N ASN A 93 -1.85 23.07 16.58
CA ASN A 93 -1.88 23.75 17.89
C ASN A 93 -2.66 25.06 17.74
N ARG A 94 -3.99 25.01 17.83
CA ARG A 94 -4.82 26.22 17.94
C ARG A 94 -4.86 26.68 19.40
N GLY A 95 -4.04 27.69 19.69
CA GLY A 95 -4.34 28.72 20.69
C GLY A 95 -4.07 28.38 22.15
N ILE A 96 -2.88 28.75 22.63
CA ILE A 96 -2.74 29.35 23.97
C ILE A 96 -1.86 30.60 23.82
N ASN A 97 -2.39 31.62 23.14
CA ASN A 97 -1.94 33.00 23.39
C ASN A 97 -2.84 33.55 24.50
N ARG A 98 -2.55 33.20 25.75
CA ARG A 98 -3.03 34.01 26.88
C ARG A 98 -2.09 35.20 26.96
N GLY A 99 -2.55 36.33 26.45
CA GLY A 99 -1.85 37.60 26.54
C GLY A 99 -1.53 37.91 28.00
N VAL A 100 -0.24 37.96 28.32
CA VAL A 100 0.25 38.67 29.49
C VAL A 100 0.66 40.04 28.99
N SER A 101 -0.25 41.01 29.13
CA SER A 101 0.09 42.42 28.97
C SER A 101 0.98 42.79 30.15
N LEU A 102 2.28 42.92 29.93
CA LEU A 102 3.19 43.51 30.91
C LEU A 102 2.90 45.01 30.93
N HIS A 103 2.06 45.44 31.86
CA HIS A 103 2.06 46.83 32.35
C HIS A 103 3.40 47.05 33.05
N ILE A 104 4.39 47.56 32.31
CA ILE A 104 5.57 48.16 32.91
C ILE A 104 5.15 49.56 33.31
N GLY A 105 4.88 49.73 34.61
CA GLY A 105 4.63 51.01 35.21
C GLY A 105 5.86 51.91 35.09
N ASP A 106 5.64 53.12 34.60
CA ASP A 106 6.47 54.28 34.92
C ASP A 106 6.52 54.42 36.44
N GLN A 107 7.71 54.26 37.05
CA GLN A 107 8.16 55.00 38.24
C GLN A 107 9.69 54.89 38.43
N LEU A 108 10.37 56.05 38.36
CA LEU A 108 11.49 56.53 39.22
C LEU A 108 12.86 55.81 39.07
N GLN A 109 14.04 56.43 38.95
CA GLN A 109 14.69 57.73 39.24
C GLN A 109 15.96 57.80 38.33
N ALA A 110 16.67 58.90 38.04
CA ALA A 110 17.00 60.12 38.78
C ALA A 110 17.36 61.25 37.80
#